data_AF-A0A8H5TT70-F1
#
_entry.id   AF-A0A8H5TT70-F1
#
_cell.length_a   1.000
_cell.length_b   1.000
_cell.length_c   1.000
_cell.angle_alpha   90.00
_cell.angle_beta   90.00
_cell.angle_gamma   90.00
#
_symmetry.space_group_name_H-M   'P 1'
#
loop_
_entity.id
_entity.type
_entity.pdbx_description
1 polymer ?
#
loop_
_entity_poly.entity_id
_entity_poly.type
_entity_poly.pdbx_seq_one_letter_code
_entity_poly.pdbx_strand_id
1 'polypeptide(L)'
;MKLSSVLCGVFATLTVAFPKEYLSLATWGVEGYAKDNPLGITTGGKGGKTVTVTTAEELVAAVKGTEPKIVKLKGKVTLPSRLKVGSNTSLIGVGLTAHITGAGVDVYHGDNVILQNLKITHILDNDCITIRNSTRVWVDHNEFASDINQGPDHYDGQVDIIRASDWITVSWNYFHDHWKSSLVGNDATFRDLDFGHLHVTYHHNYWRNMGTRGPAGRFGHQHIYNNLYEDFLYQAIHSRSDNQVLVEGNVFRGNTSEALSTYGLVIPMDSPNTCTCGDEELDGYANLGAKNDWGKAGVNITQKGNFYKADYKYKLTPLKLVPTVAKLGAGVGRIWILPEKGETRPPLPPMACLSHVHVSKANDTCESLALEYGVSSAEIFINNPDILQCDDMVEGVPICLPFQCNTYQVQENDTCTSVSESLGITIKDFMSLNPWSPGGAYKDFQFGKFVCTPPSDGHYNRTIKSSDPADSNYADEVVPRPENADPAANKQCGRWYTVEEGDDFSRSWASTT
;
A
#
# COMPACT_ATOMS: atom_id res chain seq x y z
N MET A 1 20.22 -35.70 49.29
CA MET A 1 19.55 -34.40 49.12
C MET A 1 20.50 -33.41 48.45
N LYS A 2 20.34 -33.17 47.15
CA LYS A 2 20.79 -31.96 46.46
C LYS A 2 19.76 -31.69 45.37
N LEU A 3 18.96 -30.63 45.55
CA LEU A 3 18.11 -30.07 44.51
C LEU A 3 19.02 -29.39 43.49
N SER A 4 18.90 -29.79 42.23
CA SER A 4 19.31 -28.95 41.09
C SER A 4 18.05 -28.51 40.38
N SER A 5 17.76 -27.22 40.51
CA SER A 5 16.71 -26.49 39.81
C SER A 5 16.95 -26.49 38.31
N VAL A 6 16.02 -27.07 37.54
CA VAL A 6 15.95 -26.91 36.09
C VAL A 6 15.34 -25.54 35.82
N LEU A 7 16.14 -24.62 35.29
CA LEU A 7 15.68 -23.34 34.76
C LEU A 7 14.91 -23.63 33.47
N CYS A 8 13.59 -23.49 33.49
CA CYS A 8 12.76 -23.55 32.30
C CYS A 8 12.94 -22.23 31.53
N GLY A 9 13.86 -22.23 30.57
CA GLY A 9 14.02 -21.12 29.63
C GLY A 9 12.77 -21.04 28.74
N VAL A 10 11.97 -20.00 28.94
CA VAL A 10 10.90 -19.63 28.00
C VAL A 10 11.60 -19.13 26.72
N PHE A 11 11.74 -20.01 25.73
CA PHE A 11 12.04 -19.58 24.37
C PHE A 11 10.81 -18.84 23.86
N ALA A 12 10.88 -17.51 23.83
CA ALA A 12 9.94 -16.70 23.07
C ALA A 12 10.14 -17.04 21.59
N THR A 13 9.24 -17.86 21.05
CA THR A 13 9.10 -18.04 19.60
C THR A 13 8.78 -16.67 19.02
N LEU A 14 9.70 -16.08 18.25
CA LEU A 14 9.39 -14.96 17.37
C LEU A 14 8.38 -15.47 16.34
N THR A 15 7.11 -15.27 16.59
CA THR A 15 6.07 -15.37 15.57
C THR A 15 6.32 -14.24 14.57
N VAL A 16 6.77 -14.58 13.37
CA VAL A 16 6.79 -13.64 12.26
C VAL A 16 5.33 -13.36 11.91
N ALA A 17 4.78 -12.28 12.44
CA ALA A 17 3.42 -11.85 12.09
C ALA A 17 3.39 -11.53 10.59
N PHE A 18 2.46 -12.17 9.88
CA PHE A 18 2.29 -11.99 8.44
C PHE A 18 1.83 -10.56 8.13
N PRO A 19 2.15 -10.00 6.94
CA PRO A 19 1.75 -8.64 6.53
C PRO A 19 0.26 -8.31 6.78
N LYS A 20 -0.61 -9.32 6.65
CA LYS A 20 -2.07 -9.20 6.82
C LYS A 20 -2.49 -8.84 8.26
N GLU A 21 -1.75 -9.29 9.28
CA GLU A 21 -2.06 -8.96 10.68
C GLU A 21 -1.84 -7.48 10.98
N TYR A 22 -0.79 -6.89 10.42
CA TYR A 22 -0.49 -5.46 10.59
C TYR A 22 -1.52 -4.57 9.89
N LEU A 23 -1.99 -4.97 8.70
CA LEU A 23 -2.97 -4.20 7.93
C LEU A 23 -4.35 -4.18 8.59
N SER A 24 -4.71 -5.21 9.38
CA SER A 24 -5.94 -5.23 10.18
C SER A 24 -5.99 -4.17 11.29
N LEU A 25 -4.85 -3.54 11.60
CA LEU A 25 -4.76 -2.52 12.64
C LEU A 25 -5.20 -1.14 12.15
N ALA A 26 -5.26 -0.92 10.84
CA ALA A 26 -5.63 0.35 10.22
C ALA A 26 -7.04 0.32 9.60
N THR A 27 -7.61 1.50 9.35
CA THR A 27 -8.91 1.66 8.67
C THR A 27 -8.71 1.79 7.15
N TRP A 28 -9.50 1.06 6.36
CA TRP A 28 -9.40 1.00 4.89
C TRP A 28 -10.61 1.61 4.16
N GLY A 29 -11.73 1.77 4.86
CA GLY A 29 -12.87 2.53 4.35
C GLY A 29 -12.72 4.03 4.63
N VAL A 30 -13.73 4.81 4.26
CA VAL A 30 -13.78 6.25 4.55
C VAL A 30 -13.67 6.47 6.06
N GLU A 31 -12.68 7.28 6.46
CA GLU A 31 -12.48 7.80 7.81
C GLU A 31 -12.30 9.32 7.73
N GLY A 32 -12.18 10.00 8.87
CA GLY A 32 -11.94 11.43 8.89
C GLY A 32 -13.14 12.28 8.49
N TYR A 33 -12.86 13.52 8.10
CA TYR A 33 -13.89 14.50 7.75
C TYR A 33 -14.72 14.12 6.52
N ALA A 34 -14.22 13.27 5.62
CA ALA A 34 -15.04 12.74 4.52
C ALA A 34 -16.11 11.74 5.02
N LYS A 35 -15.90 11.10 6.18
CA LYS A 35 -16.87 10.18 6.80
C LYS A 35 -17.85 10.91 7.71
N ASP A 36 -17.30 11.64 8.67
CA ASP A 36 -18.03 12.21 9.80
C ASP A 36 -17.99 13.74 9.69
N ASN A 37 -19.07 14.31 9.14
CA ASN A 37 -19.27 15.74 8.95
C ASN A 37 -20.77 16.10 8.95
N PRO A 38 -21.13 17.39 9.07
CA PRO A 38 -22.54 17.82 9.10
C PRO A 38 -23.35 17.55 7.82
N LEU A 39 -22.70 17.32 6.68
CA LEU A 39 -23.33 17.06 5.38
C LEU A 39 -23.50 15.57 5.08
N GLY A 40 -22.98 14.69 5.94
CA GLY A 40 -23.01 13.24 5.80
C GLY A 40 -21.80 12.66 5.06
N ILE A 41 -21.72 11.32 5.09
CA ILE A 41 -20.60 10.54 4.55
C ILE A 41 -20.42 10.74 3.03
N THR A 42 -19.17 10.86 2.58
CA THR A 42 -18.78 10.76 1.17
C THR A 42 -18.99 9.32 0.68
N THR A 43 -19.93 9.14 -0.23
CA THR A 43 -20.24 7.84 -0.87
C THR A 43 -19.90 7.81 -2.36
N GLY A 44 -19.46 8.94 -2.93
CA GLY A 44 -19.22 9.11 -4.36
C GLY A 44 -20.43 8.70 -5.19
N GLY A 45 -20.19 7.83 -6.17
CA GLY A 45 -21.19 7.33 -7.10
C GLY A 45 -22.00 6.11 -6.67
N LYS A 46 -21.97 5.73 -5.38
CA LYS A 46 -22.73 4.58 -4.87
C LYS A 46 -24.20 4.64 -5.29
N GLY A 47 -24.74 3.50 -5.76
CA GLY A 47 -26.11 3.39 -6.30
C GLY A 47 -26.27 3.92 -7.73
N GLY A 48 -25.20 4.47 -8.31
CA GLY A 48 -25.15 4.98 -9.67
C GLY A 48 -24.77 3.95 -10.74
N LYS A 49 -24.76 4.39 -12.00
CA LYS A 49 -24.27 3.57 -13.11
C LYS A 49 -22.77 3.37 -13.01
N THR A 50 -22.31 2.14 -13.27
CA THR A 50 -20.88 1.86 -13.42
C THR A 50 -20.51 1.81 -14.89
N VAL A 51 -19.48 2.57 -15.27
CA VAL A 51 -18.89 2.55 -16.63
C VAL A 51 -17.39 2.31 -16.52
N THR A 52 -16.83 1.53 -17.44
CA THR A 52 -15.38 1.38 -17.58
C THR A 52 -14.94 2.15 -18.81
N VAL A 53 -13.91 2.99 -18.68
CA VAL A 53 -13.37 3.85 -19.73
C VAL A 53 -11.89 3.56 -19.95
N THR A 54 -11.44 3.71 -21.19
CA THR A 54 -10.05 3.44 -21.60
C THR A 54 -9.41 4.58 -22.38
N THR A 55 -10.19 5.57 -22.81
CA THR A 55 -9.70 6.75 -23.55
C THR A 55 -9.94 8.04 -22.77
N ALA A 56 -9.20 9.11 -23.14
CA ALA A 56 -9.38 10.42 -22.53
C ALA A 56 -10.77 11.00 -22.82
N GLU A 57 -11.29 10.80 -24.04
CA GLU A 57 -12.60 11.27 -24.47
C GLU A 57 -13.72 10.59 -23.67
N GLU A 58 -13.65 9.27 -23.51
CA GLU A 58 -14.59 8.50 -22.70
C GLU A 58 -14.56 8.95 -21.24
N LEU A 59 -13.36 9.12 -20.67
CA LEU A 59 -13.18 9.57 -19.30
C LEU A 59 -13.81 10.96 -19.09
N VAL A 60 -13.49 11.93 -19.97
CA VAL A 60 -14.04 13.29 -19.91
C VAL A 60 -15.55 13.30 -20.04
N ALA A 61 -16.14 12.43 -20.86
CA ALA A 61 -17.60 12.33 -20.97
C ALA A 61 -18.22 11.70 -19.72
N ALA A 62 -17.61 10.65 -19.18
CA ALA A 62 -18.17 9.83 -18.11
C ALA A 62 -18.22 10.54 -16.74
N VAL A 63 -17.27 11.42 -16.43
CA VAL A 63 -17.16 12.04 -15.09
C VAL A 63 -18.02 13.30 -14.91
N LYS A 64 -18.73 13.75 -15.95
CA LYS A 64 -19.50 15.00 -15.92
C LYS A 64 -20.86 14.86 -15.23
N GLY A 65 -21.41 15.99 -14.80
CA GLY A 65 -22.76 16.12 -14.26
C GLY A 65 -22.90 15.65 -12.82
N THR A 66 -24.13 15.59 -12.33
CA THR A 66 -24.44 15.42 -10.89
C THR A 66 -25.07 14.08 -10.53
N GLU A 67 -25.49 13.28 -11.51
CA GLU A 67 -26.10 11.97 -11.26
C GLU A 67 -25.08 10.98 -10.65
N PRO A 68 -25.44 10.17 -9.64
CA PRO A 68 -24.54 9.16 -9.09
C PRO A 68 -23.91 8.27 -10.17
N LYS A 69 -22.57 8.15 -10.18
CA LYS A 69 -21.84 7.34 -11.16
C LYS A 69 -20.48 6.82 -10.67
N ILE A 70 -20.15 5.59 -11.04
CA ILE A 70 -18.84 4.98 -10.81
C ILE A 70 -18.13 4.88 -12.17
N VAL A 71 -17.04 5.64 -12.33
CA VAL A 71 -16.20 5.64 -13.54
C VAL A 71 -14.93 4.87 -13.23
N LYS A 72 -14.77 3.72 -13.88
CA LYS A 72 -13.59 2.87 -13.75
C LYS A 72 -12.60 3.16 -14.87
N LEU A 73 -11.45 3.77 -14.56
CA LEU A 73 -10.40 4.03 -15.54
C LEU A 73 -9.49 2.81 -15.68
N LYS A 74 -9.36 2.28 -16.89
CA LYS A 74 -8.42 1.18 -17.19
C LYS A 74 -7.38 1.65 -18.19
N GLY A 75 -6.10 1.48 -17.85
CA GLY A 75 -4.98 1.88 -18.70
C GLY A 75 -4.59 3.36 -18.56
N LYS A 76 -3.60 3.73 -19.38
CA LYS A 76 -3.04 5.09 -19.41
C LYS A 76 -3.86 6.00 -20.32
N VAL A 77 -4.13 7.21 -19.84
CA VAL A 77 -4.73 8.30 -20.61
C VAL A 77 -3.88 9.56 -20.51
N THR A 78 -3.75 10.26 -21.64
CA THR A 78 -3.16 11.60 -21.69
C THR A 78 -4.29 12.59 -21.86
N LEU A 79 -4.55 13.38 -20.83
CA LEU A 79 -5.62 14.36 -20.85
C LEU A 79 -5.18 15.62 -21.62
N PRO A 80 -6.00 16.13 -22.55
CA PRO A 80 -5.68 17.35 -23.28
C PRO A 80 -5.93 18.62 -22.45
N SER A 81 -6.67 18.51 -21.35
CA SER A 81 -7.01 19.62 -20.45
C SER A 81 -7.48 19.08 -19.09
N ARG A 82 -7.58 19.97 -18.09
CA ARG A 82 -8.07 19.66 -16.73
C ARG A 82 -9.34 18.80 -16.76
N LEU A 83 -9.32 17.63 -16.11
CA LEU A 83 -10.47 16.74 -16.01
C LEU A 83 -11.45 17.26 -14.96
N LYS A 84 -12.56 17.85 -15.41
CA LYS A 84 -13.62 18.35 -14.54
C LYS A 84 -14.53 17.23 -14.07
N VAL A 85 -14.37 16.81 -12.82
CA VAL A 85 -15.19 15.76 -12.20
C VAL A 85 -16.40 16.40 -11.52
N GLY A 86 -17.60 15.94 -11.87
CA GLY A 86 -18.85 16.41 -11.28
C GLY A 86 -19.22 15.68 -9.98
N SER A 87 -20.23 16.21 -9.27
CA SER A 87 -20.73 15.66 -8.00
C SER A 87 -21.24 14.22 -8.12
N ASN A 88 -21.28 13.52 -6.98
CA ASN A 88 -21.74 12.13 -6.86
C ASN A 88 -20.97 11.18 -7.79
N THR A 89 -19.65 11.36 -7.88
CA THR A 89 -18.79 10.58 -8.78
C THR A 89 -17.74 9.82 -8.00
N SER A 90 -17.58 8.54 -8.29
CA SER A 90 -16.39 7.77 -7.93
C SER A 90 -15.55 7.54 -9.18
N LEU A 91 -14.41 8.21 -9.30
CA LEU A 91 -13.40 7.91 -10.31
C LEU A 91 -12.37 6.95 -9.71
N ILE A 92 -12.38 5.70 -10.17
CA ILE A 92 -11.61 4.61 -9.58
C ILE A 92 -10.70 3.98 -10.64
N GLY A 93 -9.41 3.85 -10.36
CA GLY A 93 -8.51 3.13 -11.24
C GLY A 93 -8.67 1.61 -11.19
N VAL A 94 -8.47 0.93 -12.32
CA VAL A 94 -8.51 -0.53 -12.43
C VAL A 94 -7.11 -1.12 -12.31
N GLY A 95 -6.90 -1.94 -11.28
CA GLY A 95 -5.62 -2.60 -11.00
C GLY A 95 -4.49 -1.58 -10.80
N LEU A 96 -3.35 -1.84 -11.44
CA LEU A 96 -2.18 -0.95 -11.44
C LEU A 96 -2.08 -0.08 -12.72
N THR A 97 -3.09 -0.13 -13.58
CA THR A 97 -2.97 0.37 -14.97
C THR A 97 -3.47 1.80 -15.16
N ALA A 98 -4.28 2.32 -14.23
CA ALA A 98 -4.93 3.61 -14.35
C ALA A 98 -3.94 4.77 -14.16
N HIS A 99 -3.46 5.32 -15.28
CA HIS A 99 -2.42 6.35 -15.28
C HIS A 99 -2.87 7.59 -16.04
N ILE A 100 -2.96 8.72 -15.34
CA ILE A 100 -3.30 10.02 -15.91
C ILE A 100 -2.03 10.86 -16.08
N THR A 101 -1.88 11.45 -17.26
CA THR A 101 -0.81 12.39 -17.61
C THR A 101 -1.38 13.54 -18.46
N GLY A 102 -0.57 14.55 -18.78
CA GLY A 102 -0.94 15.68 -19.64
C GLY A 102 -1.63 16.81 -18.88
N ALA A 103 -2.71 16.51 -18.16
CA ALA A 103 -3.39 17.46 -17.29
C ALA A 103 -3.95 16.77 -16.04
N GLY A 104 -4.12 17.52 -14.95
CA GLY A 104 -4.66 17.01 -13.68
C GLY A 104 -6.18 17.00 -13.60
N VAL A 105 -6.68 16.55 -12.45
CA VAL A 105 -8.10 16.47 -12.09
C VAL A 105 -8.53 17.74 -11.37
N ASP A 106 -9.76 18.21 -11.65
CA ASP A 106 -10.36 19.40 -11.04
C ASP A 106 -11.76 19.04 -10.52
N VAL A 107 -11.93 19.09 -9.20
CA VAL A 107 -13.24 19.03 -8.55
C VAL A 107 -13.61 20.46 -8.20
N TYR A 108 -14.52 21.04 -8.97
CA TYR A 108 -14.90 22.44 -8.87
C TYR A 108 -16.41 22.60 -8.72
N HIS A 109 -16.85 23.25 -7.63
CA HIS A 109 -18.27 23.23 -7.20
C HIS A 109 -18.82 21.80 -7.09
N GLY A 110 -17.95 20.87 -6.72
CA GLY A 110 -18.26 19.46 -6.57
C GLY A 110 -18.71 19.12 -5.16
N ASP A 111 -19.48 18.06 -5.05
CA ASP A 111 -19.93 17.53 -3.78
C ASP A 111 -20.01 16.01 -3.87
N ASN A 112 -19.59 15.32 -2.82
CA ASN A 112 -19.63 13.86 -2.73
C ASN A 112 -18.85 13.17 -3.87
N VAL A 113 -17.51 13.27 -3.83
CA VAL A 113 -16.61 12.74 -4.87
C VAL A 113 -15.56 11.81 -4.25
N ILE A 114 -15.30 10.68 -4.92
CA ILE A 114 -14.21 9.75 -4.59
C ILE A 114 -13.23 9.72 -5.76
N LEU A 115 -11.95 9.97 -5.47
CA LEU A 115 -10.82 9.87 -6.41
C LEU A 115 -9.87 8.80 -5.86
N GLN A 116 -9.86 7.63 -6.48
CA GLN A 116 -9.25 6.46 -5.86
C GLN A 116 -8.46 5.58 -6.82
N ASN A 117 -7.32 5.06 -6.36
CA ASN A 117 -6.48 4.12 -7.11
C ASN A 117 -5.96 4.65 -8.46
N LEU A 118 -5.66 5.95 -8.55
CA LEU A 118 -5.16 6.60 -9.75
C LEU A 118 -3.68 6.91 -9.61
N LYS A 119 -2.90 6.61 -10.64
CA LYS A 119 -1.56 7.19 -10.81
C LYS A 119 -1.69 8.49 -11.58
N ILE A 120 -1.26 9.62 -11.03
CA ILE A 120 -1.31 10.93 -11.68
C ILE A 120 0.07 11.56 -11.58
N THR A 121 0.73 11.78 -12.72
CA THR A 121 2.15 12.15 -12.69
C THR A 121 2.54 13.16 -13.75
N HIS A 122 3.58 13.94 -13.48
CA HIS A 122 4.21 14.87 -14.43
C HIS A 122 3.20 15.85 -15.04
N ILE A 123 2.32 16.42 -14.21
CA ILE A 123 1.36 17.44 -14.63
C ILE A 123 2.06 18.79 -14.64
N LEU A 124 2.16 19.40 -15.83
CA LEU A 124 2.74 20.73 -16.01
C LEU A 124 1.67 21.81 -15.86
N ASP A 125 2.11 23.00 -15.46
CA ASP A 125 1.30 24.23 -15.35
C ASP A 125 0.04 24.09 -14.48
N ASN A 126 -0.04 23.04 -13.64
CA ASN A 126 -1.16 22.73 -12.77
C ASN A 126 -0.90 21.56 -11.83
N ASP A 127 -1.85 21.35 -10.91
CA ASP A 127 -1.78 20.28 -9.93
C ASP A 127 -2.23 18.92 -10.46
N CYS A 128 -1.79 17.83 -9.82
CA CYS A 128 -2.36 16.51 -10.11
C CYS A 128 -3.85 16.44 -9.77
N ILE A 129 -4.27 17.00 -8.64
CA ILE A 129 -5.67 17.18 -8.22
C ILE A 129 -5.82 18.58 -7.62
N THR A 130 -6.80 19.34 -8.09
CA THR A 130 -7.29 20.53 -7.36
C THR A 130 -8.74 20.30 -6.94
N ILE A 131 -9.02 20.54 -5.66
CA ILE A 131 -10.35 20.56 -5.08
C ILE A 131 -10.63 22.00 -4.68
N ARG A 132 -11.65 22.59 -5.30
CA ARG A 132 -11.95 24.01 -5.10
C ARG A 132 -13.44 24.28 -5.00
N ASN A 133 -13.84 25.07 -4.01
CA ASN A 133 -15.23 25.33 -3.67
C ASN A 133 -16.09 24.06 -3.64
N SER A 134 -15.56 23.00 -3.05
CA SER A 134 -16.14 21.66 -3.11
C SER A 134 -16.21 21.02 -1.73
N THR A 135 -17.20 20.17 -1.51
CA THR A 135 -17.35 19.48 -0.21
C THR A 135 -17.36 17.97 -0.36
N ARG A 136 -17.07 17.25 0.74
CA ARG A 136 -17.19 15.78 0.81
C ARG A 136 -16.37 15.08 -0.28
N VAL A 137 -15.07 15.31 -0.31
CA VAL A 137 -14.15 14.65 -1.26
C VAL A 137 -13.23 13.67 -0.53
N TRP A 138 -13.08 12.47 -1.07
CA TRP A 138 -12.14 11.45 -0.59
C TRP A 138 -11.10 11.14 -1.65
N VAL A 139 -9.83 11.40 -1.33
CA VAL A 139 -8.67 11.13 -2.18
C VAL A 139 -7.89 9.98 -1.58
N ASP A 140 -7.99 8.80 -2.20
CA ASP A 140 -7.58 7.55 -1.55
C ASP A 140 -6.74 6.61 -2.43
N HIS A 141 -5.67 6.02 -1.88
CA HIS A 141 -4.88 5.01 -2.60
C HIS A 141 -4.34 5.45 -3.97
N ASN A 142 -4.07 6.73 -4.16
CA ASN A 142 -3.49 7.25 -5.40
C ASN A 142 -1.96 7.28 -5.33
N GLU A 143 -1.32 7.37 -6.48
CA GLU A 143 0.12 7.61 -6.60
C GLU A 143 0.35 8.94 -7.33
N PHE A 144 1.13 9.82 -6.72
CA PHE A 144 1.46 11.14 -7.25
C PHE A 144 2.98 11.29 -7.36
N ALA A 145 3.46 11.66 -8.54
CA ALA A 145 4.90 11.84 -8.76
C ALA A 145 5.23 12.80 -9.91
N SER A 146 6.41 13.41 -9.85
CA SER A 146 7.02 14.04 -11.02
C SER A 146 8.54 13.86 -11.00
N ASP A 147 9.31 14.92 -11.19
CA ASP A 147 10.77 14.92 -11.08
C ASP A 147 11.22 16.06 -10.18
N ILE A 148 11.68 15.72 -8.98
CA ILE A 148 12.21 16.67 -8.00
C ILE A 148 13.49 17.38 -8.50
N ASN A 149 14.21 16.83 -9.50
CA ASN A 149 15.45 17.45 -9.97
C ASN A 149 15.21 18.69 -10.85
N GLN A 150 13.97 18.91 -11.31
CA GLN A 150 13.62 20.08 -12.13
C GLN A 150 13.43 21.38 -11.32
N GLY A 151 13.46 21.29 -9.99
CA GLY A 151 13.24 22.42 -9.10
C GLY A 151 11.77 22.70 -8.79
N PRO A 152 11.51 23.66 -7.88
CA PRO A 152 10.20 23.86 -7.25
C PRO A 152 9.05 24.31 -8.16
N ASP A 153 9.34 24.98 -9.28
CA ASP A 153 8.28 25.57 -10.13
C ASP A 153 8.17 24.92 -11.52
N HIS A 154 8.91 23.86 -11.80
CA HIS A 154 8.71 23.11 -13.05
C HIS A 154 7.37 22.37 -13.04
N TYR A 155 7.00 21.82 -11.89
CA TYR A 155 5.68 21.26 -11.62
C TYR A 155 5.03 22.07 -10.49
N ASP A 156 3.70 22.17 -10.48
CA ASP A 156 2.99 22.91 -9.42
C ASP A 156 2.69 22.01 -8.22
N GLY A 157 1.41 21.81 -7.85
CA GLY A 157 1.00 20.95 -6.74
C GLY A 157 0.80 19.47 -7.10
N GLN A 158 0.73 18.60 -6.09
CA GLN A 158 0.12 17.27 -6.23
C GLN A 158 -1.36 17.31 -5.87
N VAL A 159 -1.71 17.72 -4.64
CA VAL A 159 -3.11 17.76 -4.19
C VAL A 159 -3.41 19.08 -3.50
N ASP A 160 -4.09 19.97 -4.19
CA ASP A 160 -4.44 21.29 -3.68
C ASP A 160 -5.92 21.37 -3.28
N ILE A 161 -6.19 21.85 -2.07
CA ILE A 161 -7.51 21.97 -1.47
C ILE A 161 -7.75 23.43 -1.10
N ILE A 162 -8.55 24.13 -1.88
CA ILE A 162 -8.55 25.60 -1.87
C ILE A 162 -9.97 26.15 -1.91
N ARG A 163 -10.13 27.45 -1.62
CA ARG A 163 -11.35 28.22 -1.85
C ARG A 163 -12.60 27.60 -1.20
N ALA A 164 -12.70 27.70 0.12
CA ALA A 164 -13.83 27.21 0.92
C ALA A 164 -14.17 25.72 0.72
N SER A 165 -13.23 24.92 0.19
CA SER A 165 -13.43 23.48 0.12
C SER A 165 -13.47 22.89 1.52
N ASP A 166 -14.25 21.84 1.74
CA ASP A 166 -14.52 21.38 3.10
C ASP A 166 -14.88 19.89 3.19
N TRP A 167 -14.68 19.33 4.38
CA TRP A 167 -15.02 17.92 4.68
C TRP A 167 -14.28 16.92 3.81
N ILE A 168 -12.95 17.00 3.82
CA ILE A 168 -12.08 16.25 2.90
C ILE A 168 -11.23 15.25 3.66
N THR A 169 -10.97 14.10 3.04
CA THR A 169 -9.98 13.14 3.54
C THR A 169 -9.04 12.72 2.43
N VAL A 170 -7.75 12.75 2.74
CA VAL A 170 -6.64 12.34 1.90
C VAL A 170 -5.95 11.18 2.61
N SER A 171 -6.16 9.95 2.12
CA SER A 171 -5.70 8.75 2.82
C SER A 171 -4.99 7.75 1.93
N TRP A 172 -4.04 7.01 2.49
CA TRP A 172 -3.38 5.90 1.81
C TRP A 172 -2.76 6.28 0.45
N ASN A 173 -2.45 7.55 0.20
CA ASN A 173 -1.83 7.95 -1.04
C ASN A 173 -0.30 7.83 -0.93
N TYR A 174 0.34 7.54 -2.05
CA TYR A 174 1.79 7.57 -2.17
C TYR A 174 2.22 8.81 -2.95
N PHE A 175 2.87 9.74 -2.27
CA PHE A 175 3.40 10.98 -2.82
C PHE A 175 4.92 10.86 -2.90
N HIS A 176 5.51 11.03 -4.07
CA HIS A 176 6.96 10.94 -4.18
C HIS A 176 7.58 11.77 -5.30
N ASP A 177 8.88 12.03 -5.14
CA ASP A 177 9.73 12.61 -6.17
C ASP A 177 9.16 13.94 -6.71
N HIS A 178 8.83 14.86 -5.81
CA HIS A 178 8.13 16.10 -6.15
C HIS A 178 8.46 17.25 -5.18
N TRP A 179 8.36 18.50 -5.64
CA TRP A 179 8.61 19.67 -4.80
C TRP A 179 7.43 20.05 -3.91
N LYS A 180 6.38 20.65 -4.47
CA LYS A 180 5.27 21.25 -3.70
C LYS A 180 4.10 20.25 -3.61
N SER A 181 3.97 19.49 -2.52
CA SER A 181 3.01 18.37 -2.50
C SER A 181 1.54 18.79 -2.34
N SER A 182 1.10 19.23 -1.17
CA SER A 182 -0.32 19.50 -0.90
C SER A 182 -0.54 20.84 -0.21
N LEU A 183 -1.19 21.78 -0.91
CA LEU A 183 -1.57 23.09 -0.38
C LEU A 183 -3.02 23.08 0.10
N VAL A 184 -3.27 23.62 1.29
CA VAL A 184 -4.62 23.83 1.84
C VAL A 184 -4.85 25.32 2.06
N GLY A 185 -5.72 25.95 1.27
CA GLY A 185 -5.92 27.40 1.22
C GLY A 185 -4.82 28.12 0.42
N ASN A 186 -5.14 28.57 -0.79
CA ASN A 186 -4.11 28.96 -1.77
C ASN A 186 -3.50 30.34 -1.57
N ASP A 187 -4.18 31.25 -0.87
CA ASP A 187 -3.79 32.65 -0.78
C ASP A 187 -4.17 33.23 0.58
N ALA A 188 -3.24 33.92 1.25
CA ALA A 188 -3.48 34.53 2.55
C ALA A 188 -4.53 35.66 2.50
N THR A 189 -4.77 36.25 1.33
CA THR A 189 -5.81 37.27 1.13
C THR A 189 -7.22 36.69 1.08
N PHE A 190 -7.38 35.36 0.96
CA PHE A 190 -8.67 34.67 0.95
C PHE A 190 -9.17 34.29 2.33
N ARG A 191 -8.70 34.95 3.39
CA ARG A 191 -9.15 34.71 4.76
C ARG A 191 -10.68 34.70 4.88
N ASP A 192 -11.38 35.71 4.37
CA ASP A 192 -12.84 35.80 4.50
C ASP A 192 -13.59 34.67 3.78
N LEU A 193 -12.95 34.04 2.80
CA LEU A 193 -13.49 32.90 2.06
C LEU A 193 -13.16 31.57 2.76
N ASP A 194 -11.94 31.40 3.25
CA ASP A 194 -11.42 30.12 3.72
C ASP A 194 -11.60 29.91 5.24
N PHE A 195 -11.73 30.99 6.01
CA PHE A 195 -11.87 30.90 7.46
C PHE A 195 -13.20 30.22 7.84
N GLY A 196 -13.12 29.16 8.65
CA GLY A 196 -14.28 28.33 8.99
C GLY A 196 -14.55 27.18 8.01
N HIS A 197 -13.73 27.02 6.97
CA HIS A 197 -13.73 25.90 6.04
C HIS A 197 -12.42 25.11 6.14
N LEU A 198 -12.09 24.33 5.09
CA LEU A 198 -10.84 23.58 4.97
C LEU A 198 -10.62 22.59 6.11
N HIS A 199 -11.68 21.87 6.53
CA HIS A 199 -11.56 20.73 7.43
C HIS A 199 -11.05 19.52 6.63
N VAL A 200 -9.77 19.20 6.82
CA VAL A 200 -9.07 18.17 6.05
C VAL A 200 -8.45 17.13 6.97
N THR A 201 -8.59 15.86 6.61
CA THR A 201 -7.90 14.76 7.28
C THR A 201 -6.82 14.18 6.37
N TYR A 202 -5.60 14.02 6.89
CA TYR A 202 -4.53 13.28 6.24
C TYR A 202 -4.17 12.06 7.06
N HIS A 203 -4.32 10.85 6.51
CA HIS A 203 -3.89 9.65 7.23
C HIS A 203 -3.34 8.52 6.40
N HIS A 204 -2.37 7.79 6.97
CA HIS A 204 -1.76 6.61 6.34
C HIS A 204 -1.19 6.89 4.94
N ASN A 205 -0.94 8.14 4.59
CA ASN A 205 -0.23 8.49 3.37
C ASN A 205 1.27 8.24 3.57
N TYR A 206 1.95 8.02 2.45
CA TYR A 206 3.39 7.89 2.39
C TYR A 206 3.97 8.99 1.52
N TRP A 207 4.74 9.89 2.11
CA TRP A 207 5.54 10.90 1.41
C TRP A 207 7.00 10.46 1.36
N ARG A 208 7.59 10.42 0.16
CA ARG A 208 9.00 10.03 -0.03
C ARG A 208 9.71 10.94 -1.01
N ASN A 209 10.89 11.45 -0.63
CA ASN A 209 11.71 12.30 -1.51
C ASN A 209 10.93 13.54 -1.99
N MET A 210 10.68 14.44 -1.06
CA MET A 210 9.77 15.58 -1.22
C MET A 210 10.45 16.91 -0.91
N GLY A 211 10.01 17.99 -1.55
CA GLY A 211 10.47 19.35 -1.26
C GLY A 211 9.79 19.97 -0.03
N THR A 212 8.54 20.40 -0.19
CA THR A 212 7.69 21.17 0.74
C THR A 212 6.24 20.63 0.75
N ARG A 213 5.42 21.10 1.70
CA ARG A 213 3.95 20.95 1.74
C ARG A 213 3.39 19.54 1.98
N GLY A 214 3.69 18.91 3.11
CA GLY A 214 3.20 17.59 3.50
C GLY A 214 2.06 17.51 4.54
N PRO A 215 1.07 18.42 4.68
CA PRO A 215 0.65 19.53 3.83
C PRO A 215 1.18 20.91 4.29
N ALA A 216 0.96 21.94 3.48
CA ALA A 216 1.05 23.35 3.89
C ALA A 216 -0.34 23.99 3.93
N GLY A 217 -0.77 24.49 5.09
CA GLY A 217 -2.15 24.90 5.33
C GLY A 217 -2.32 26.34 5.80
N ARG A 218 -3.44 26.95 5.40
CA ARG A 218 -3.96 28.26 5.83
C ARG A 218 -5.38 28.12 6.37
N PHE A 219 -5.72 28.92 7.39
CA PHE A 219 -7.08 29.19 7.93
C PHE A 219 -7.95 28.01 8.44
N GLY A 220 -7.67 26.78 8.03
CA GLY A 220 -8.51 25.60 8.26
C GLY A 220 -8.14 24.79 9.49
N HIS A 221 -8.75 23.60 9.56
CA HIS A 221 -8.45 22.58 10.57
C HIS A 221 -7.97 21.30 9.89
N GLN A 222 -6.68 20.98 10.03
CA GLN A 222 -6.12 19.75 9.48
C GLN A 222 -5.77 18.76 10.57
N HIS A 223 -6.40 17.58 10.54
CA HIS A 223 -6.00 16.45 11.38
C HIS A 223 -5.07 15.54 10.58
N ILE A 224 -3.83 15.43 11.05
CA ILE A 224 -2.74 14.75 10.35
C ILE A 224 -2.25 13.61 11.23
N TYR A 225 -2.53 12.36 10.85
CA TYR A 225 -2.15 11.22 11.69
C TYR A 225 -1.68 9.96 10.95
N ASN A 226 -0.79 9.19 11.58
CA ASN A 226 -0.23 7.94 11.05
C ASN A 226 0.31 8.03 9.61
N ASN A 227 0.79 9.19 9.19
CA ASN A 227 1.48 9.31 7.91
C ASN A 227 2.96 8.97 8.09
N LEU A 228 3.57 8.47 7.01
CA LEU A 228 5.01 8.26 6.92
C LEU A 228 5.62 9.33 6.02
N TYR A 229 6.63 10.01 6.52
CA TYR A 229 7.46 10.96 5.78
C TYR A 229 8.90 10.46 5.74
N GLU A 230 9.46 10.29 4.55
CA GLU A 230 10.86 9.92 4.36
C GLU A 230 11.52 10.89 3.37
N ASP A 231 12.65 11.47 3.76
CA ASP A 231 13.45 12.36 2.89
C ASP A 231 12.66 13.59 2.43
N PHE A 232 12.37 14.49 3.37
CA PHE A 232 11.68 15.76 3.12
C PHE A 232 12.67 16.92 3.23
N LEU A 233 12.97 17.60 2.12
CA LEU A 233 14.06 18.58 2.04
C LEU A 233 13.84 19.79 2.96
N TYR A 234 12.59 20.24 3.08
CA TYR A 234 12.20 21.39 3.90
C TYR A 234 11.00 21.05 4.79
N GLN A 235 10.13 22.03 5.04
CA GLN A 235 8.95 21.92 5.87
C GLN A 235 7.98 20.87 5.32
N ALA A 236 7.83 19.76 6.05
CA ALA A 236 6.80 18.76 5.81
C ALA A 236 5.44 19.33 6.22
N ILE A 237 5.04 19.26 7.49
CA ILE A 237 3.79 19.89 7.93
C ILE A 237 4.05 21.38 8.16
N HIS A 238 3.38 22.25 7.42
CA HIS A 238 3.50 23.71 7.58
C HIS A 238 2.14 24.34 7.87
N SER A 239 1.97 24.84 9.09
CA SER A 239 0.76 25.55 9.50
C SER A 239 1.04 27.06 9.50
N ARG A 240 0.36 27.82 8.64
CA ARG A 240 0.53 29.28 8.52
C ARG A 240 -0.82 29.98 8.41
N SER A 241 -0.86 31.30 8.47
CA SER A 241 -2.08 32.10 8.32
C SER A 241 -3.23 31.61 9.23
N ASP A 242 -3.00 31.56 10.54
CA ASP A 242 -3.96 31.10 11.56
C ASP A 242 -4.50 29.65 11.39
N ASN A 243 -3.89 28.85 10.53
CA ASN A 243 -4.25 27.45 10.35
C ASN A 243 -4.11 26.66 11.65
N GLN A 244 -4.99 25.68 11.87
CA GLN A 244 -4.98 24.83 13.05
C GLN A 244 -4.63 23.39 12.63
N VAL A 245 -3.54 22.84 13.15
CA VAL A 245 -3.21 21.42 12.93
C VAL A 245 -3.25 20.61 14.23
N LEU A 246 -3.81 19.40 14.15
CA LEU A 246 -3.67 18.35 15.17
C LEU A 246 -2.79 17.25 14.58
N VAL A 247 -1.64 16.99 15.20
CA VAL A 247 -0.61 16.08 14.66
C VAL A 247 -0.39 14.89 15.59
N GLU A 248 -0.69 13.68 15.11
CA GLU A 248 -0.75 12.48 15.95
C GLU A 248 -0.14 11.22 15.29
N GLY A 249 0.75 10.50 15.96
CA GLY A 249 1.18 9.18 15.49
C GLY A 249 1.96 9.15 14.16
N ASN A 250 2.37 10.29 13.62
CA ASN A 250 3.14 10.36 12.36
C ASN A 250 4.59 9.95 12.59
N VAL A 251 5.23 9.45 11.52
CA VAL A 251 6.63 9.02 11.55
C VAL A 251 7.44 9.73 10.49
N PHE A 252 8.58 10.30 10.90
CA PHE A 252 9.53 11.03 10.06
C PHE A 252 10.88 10.31 10.06
N ARG A 253 11.48 10.10 8.88
CA ARG A 253 12.72 9.33 8.69
C ARG A 253 13.61 9.91 7.60
N GLY A 254 14.81 9.35 7.48
CA GLY A 254 15.75 9.73 6.44
C GLY A 254 16.24 11.16 6.63
N ASN A 255 16.42 11.87 5.51
CA ASN A 255 16.86 13.25 5.45
C ASN A 255 15.70 14.24 5.51
N THR A 256 14.74 14.02 6.42
CA THR A 256 13.70 15.01 6.71
C THR A 256 14.25 16.13 7.60
N SER A 257 14.25 17.36 7.09
CA SER A 257 14.84 18.51 7.78
C SER A 257 13.92 19.09 8.85
N GLU A 258 12.67 19.41 8.50
CA GLU A 258 11.68 20.01 9.40
C GLU A 258 10.33 19.27 9.27
N ALA A 259 9.97 18.52 10.30
CA ALA A 259 8.76 17.71 10.31
C ALA A 259 7.49 18.56 10.47
N LEU A 260 7.57 19.61 11.28
CA LEU A 260 6.45 20.49 11.59
C LEU A 260 6.95 21.90 11.88
N SER A 261 6.38 22.88 11.18
CA SER A 261 6.55 24.31 11.45
C SER A 261 5.20 25.00 11.59
N THR A 262 5.08 25.91 12.54
CA THR A 262 3.98 26.89 12.61
C THR A 262 4.45 28.32 12.35
N TYR A 263 5.73 28.52 12.04
CA TYR A 263 6.26 29.84 11.71
C TYR A 263 5.73 30.27 10.33
N GLY A 264 5.19 31.48 10.24
CA GLY A 264 4.48 32.00 9.07
C GLY A 264 5.32 32.17 7.80
N LEU A 265 6.64 32.01 7.86
CA LEU A 265 7.52 32.19 6.70
C LEU A 265 7.30 31.10 5.64
N VAL A 266 6.78 31.51 4.48
CA VAL A 266 6.83 30.76 3.23
C VAL A 266 8.23 30.88 2.65
N ILE A 267 9.02 29.82 2.76
CA ILE A 267 10.42 29.85 2.29
C ILE A 267 10.51 30.02 0.76
N PRO A 268 11.59 30.60 0.22
CA PRO A 268 11.78 30.76 -1.23
C PRO A 268 11.67 29.44 -2.01
N MET A 269 12.01 28.32 -1.39
CA MET A 269 11.91 27.00 -2.02
C MET A 269 10.46 26.49 -2.15
N ASP A 270 9.53 27.06 -1.38
CA ASP A 270 8.08 26.80 -1.49
C ASP A 270 7.39 27.77 -2.45
N SER A 271 7.93 28.99 -2.58
CA SER A 271 7.43 30.06 -3.46
C SER A 271 8.60 30.90 -4.02
N PRO A 272 9.30 30.43 -5.07
CA PRO A 272 10.49 31.12 -5.60
C PRO A 272 10.19 32.48 -6.25
N ASN A 273 8.95 32.69 -6.68
CA ASN A 273 8.56 33.81 -7.53
C ASN A 273 8.19 35.09 -6.78
N THR A 274 8.17 35.08 -5.44
CA THR A 274 7.75 36.22 -4.65
C THR A 274 8.92 37.08 -4.17
N CYS A 275 9.89 36.52 -3.45
CA CYS A 275 11.20 37.11 -3.23
C CYS A 275 12.27 36.09 -2.82
N THR A 276 13.54 36.48 -2.88
CA THR A 276 14.65 35.67 -2.35
C THR A 276 14.63 35.52 -0.82
N CYS A 277 13.81 36.31 -0.14
CA CYS A 277 13.60 36.29 1.31
C CYS A 277 12.50 35.31 1.78
N GLY A 278 11.59 34.90 0.90
CA GLY A 278 10.34 34.24 1.27
C GLY A 278 9.24 35.22 1.67
N ASP A 279 8.01 34.73 1.80
CA ASP A 279 6.84 35.53 2.17
C ASP A 279 6.48 35.34 3.63
N GLU A 280 6.44 36.43 4.38
CA GLU A 280 5.97 36.42 5.76
C GLU A 280 4.44 36.43 5.81
N GLU A 281 3.88 35.41 6.44
CA GLU A 281 2.46 35.34 6.80
C GLU A 281 2.30 35.37 8.31
N LEU A 282 1.05 35.42 8.79
CA LEU A 282 0.81 35.11 10.20
C LEU A 282 1.26 33.68 10.48
N ASP A 283 1.74 33.45 11.69
CA ASP A 283 1.95 32.09 12.18
C ASP A 283 0.65 31.28 12.13
N GLY A 284 0.80 29.97 11.99
CA GLY A 284 -0.28 29.03 12.26
C GLY A 284 -0.20 28.54 13.71
N TYR A 285 -0.98 27.49 13.96
CA TYR A 285 -1.04 26.81 15.24
C TYR A 285 -0.91 25.31 15.06
N ALA A 286 -0.30 24.67 16.05
CA ALA A 286 -0.24 23.21 16.12
C ALA A 286 -0.50 22.72 17.54
N ASN A 287 -1.27 21.64 17.64
CA ASN A 287 -1.40 20.82 18.83
C ASN A 287 -0.92 19.40 18.54
N LEU A 288 -0.27 18.80 19.54
CA LEU A 288 0.18 17.42 19.48
C LEU A 288 -0.75 16.55 20.33
N GLY A 289 -1.32 15.52 19.72
CA GLY A 289 -2.10 14.50 20.41
C GLY A 289 -1.23 13.29 20.76
N ALA A 290 -1.54 12.12 20.18
CA ALA A 290 -0.70 10.93 20.34
C ALA A 290 0.74 11.18 19.87
N LYS A 291 1.69 10.49 20.53
CA LYS A 291 3.12 10.63 20.27
C LYS A 291 3.45 10.43 18.78
N ASN A 292 4.12 11.41 18.20
CA ASN A 292 4.77 11.30 16.89
C ASN A 292 6.22 10.81 17.05
N ASP A 293 6.78 10.24 15.99
CA ASP A 293 8.18 9.90 15.88
C ASP A 293 8.87 10.81 14.88
N TRP A 294 9.53 11.86 15.39
CA TRP A 294 10.15 12.91 14.57
C TRP A 294 11.48 12.50 13.92
N GLY A 295 12.04 11.33 14.26
CA GLY A 295 13.38 10.96 13.81
C GLY A 295 14.42 12.01 14.18
N LYS A 296 15.12 12.55 13.17
CA LYS A 296 16.11 13.65 13.33
C LYS A 296 15.56 15.03 12.93
N ALA A 297 14.31 15.09 12.50
CA ALA A 297 13.73 16.31 11.95
C ALA A 297 13.48 17.36 13.03
N GLY A 298 13.62 18.63 12.66
CA GLY A 298 13.23 19.77 13.48
C GLY A 298 11.72 19.86 13.66
N VAL A 299 11.31 20.44 14.79
CA VAL A 299 9.92 20.78 15.08
C VAL A 299 9.91 22.20 15.64
N ASN A 300 9.23 23.11 14.96
CA ASN A 300 9.12 24.51 15.34
C ASN A 300 7.64 24.89 15.52
N ILE A 301 7.15 24.81 16.76
CA ILE A 301 5.79 25.25 17.11
C ILE A 301 5.91 26.59 17.82
N THR A 302 5.68 27.67 17.10
CA THR A 302 5.65 29.04 17.61
C THR A 302 4.42 29.30 18.48
N GLN A 303 3.27 28.71 18.13
CA GLN A 303 2.01 28.92 18.84
C GLN A 303 1.16 27.64 18.92
N LYS A 304 0.45 27.47 20.04
CA LYS A 304 -0.54 26.40 20.25
C LYS A 304 -1.94 26.93 20.03
N GLY A 305 -2.75 26.15 19.33
CA GLY A 305 -4.10 26.55 18.92
C GLY A 305 -5.18 25.92 19.75
N ASN A 306 -6.42 25.92 19.27
CA ASN A 306 -7.58 25.35 19.98
C ASN A 306 -8.02 23.98 19.47
N PHE A 307 -7.41 23.47 18.39
CA PHE A 307 -7.74 22.16 17.84
C PHE A 307 -7.02 21.02 18.58
N TYR A 308 -7.54 20.63 19.74
CA TYR A 308 -6.91 19.61 20.60
C TYR A 308 -7.38 18.18 20.34
N LYS A 309 -8.46 18.03 19.57
CA LYS A 309 -9.12 16.75 19.33
C LYS A 309 -9.93 16.83 18.04
N ALA A 310 -9.88 15.77 17.23
CA ALA A 310 -10.78 15.61 16.10
C ALA A 310 -12.21 15.28 16.54
N ASP A 311 -13.20 15.85 15.87
CA ASP A 311 -14.62 15.70 16.21
C ASP A 311 -15.26 14.39 15.72
N TYR A 312 -14.44 13.47 15.19
CA TYR A 312 -14.85 12.16 14.69
C TYR A 312 -14.12 11.02 15.40
N LYS A 313 -14.59 9.79 15.20
CA LYS A 313 -13.92 8.60 15.73
C LYS A 313 -12.90 8.08 14.71
N TYR A 314 -11.72 7.76 15.18
CA TYR A 314 -10.62 7.22 14.39
C TYR A 314 -9.82 6.23 15.20
N LYS A 315 -9.05 5.38 14.51
CA LYS A 315 -8.17 4.41 15.14
C LYS A 315 -6.73 4.69 14.75
N LEU A 316 -5.89 4.91 15.75
CA LEU A 316 -4.46 5.03 15.53
C LEU A 316 -3.82 3.65 15.39
N THR A 317 -3.20 3.39 14.25
CA THR A 317 -2.17 2.36 14.08
C THR A 317 -1.07 2.57 15.14
N PRO A 318 -0.62 1.51 15.84
CA PRO A 318 0.48 1.64 16.78
C PRO A 318 1.70 2.28 16.12
N LEU A 319 2.25 3.33 16.74
CA LEU A 319 3.31 4.18 16.17
C LEU A 319 4.47 3.39 15.53
N LYS A 320 4.91 2.31 16.16
CA LYS A 320 6.02 1.46 15.65
C LYS A 320 5.69 0.76 14.32
N LEU A 321 4.42 0.54 14.04
CA LEU A 321 3.92 -0.15 12.85
C LEU A 321 3.55 0.81 11.73
N VAL A 322 3.42 2.11 12.01
CA VAL A 322 3.05 3.13 11.01
C VAL A 322 3.92 3.05 9.74
N PRO A 323 5.27 2.92 9.81
CA PRO A 323 6.07 2.83 8.60
C PRO A 323 5.76 1.58 7.77
N THR A 324 5.61 0.44 8.42
CA THR A 324 5.28 -0.84 7.77
C THR A 324 3.90 -0.78 7.13
N VAL A 325 2.90 -0.30 7.87
CA VAL A 325 1.52 -0.19 7.42
C VAL A 325 1.42 0.78 6.25
N ALA A 326 2.02 1.98 6.34
CA ALA A 326 2.00 2.96 5.27
C ALA A 326 2.69 2.44 3.99
N LYS A 327 3.87 1.81 4.09
CA LYS A 327 4.58 1.26 2.91
C LYS A 327 3.82 0.11 2.22
N LEU A 328 3.10 -0.70 3.01
CA LEU A 328 2.34 -1.82 2.47
C LEU A 328 0.98 -1.39 1.90
N GLY A 329 0.35 -0.39 2.49
CA GLY A 329 -1.01 0.02 2.14
C GLY A 329 -1.10 1.23 1.22
N ALA A 330 -0.13 2.15 1.22
CA ALA A 330 -0.25 3.37 0.42
C ALA A 330 -0.03 3.11 -1.08
N GLY A 331 -0.71 3.91 -1.91
CA GLY A 331 -0.58 3.93 -3.36
C GLY A 331 -1.54 3.00 -4.10
N VAL A 332 -1.32 2.90 -5.41
CA VAL A 332 -2.19 2.13 -6.31
C VAL A 332 -2.06 0.62 -6.11
N GLY A 333 -3.11 -0.12 -6.46
CA GLY A 333 -3.19 -1.58 -6.38
C GLY A 333 -3.50 -2.11 -4.98
N ARG A 334 -3.84 -1.24 -4.03
CA ARG A 334 -4.00 -1.59 -2.61
C ARG A 334 -5.44 -1.54 -2.11
N ILE A 335 -6.36 -0.93 -2.86
CA ILE A 335 -7.80 -0.89 -2.57
C ILE A 335 -8.48 -2.27 -2.51
N TRP A 336 -7.79 -3.33 -2.94
CA TRP A 336 -8.28 -4.72 -2.95
C TRP A 336 -7.87 -5.51 -1.70
N ILE A 337 -7.12 -4.89 -0.77
CA ILE A 337 -6.54 -5.57 0.39
C ILE A 337 -7.56 -5.91 1.48
N LEU A 338 -8.78 -5.38 1.44
CA LEU A 338 -9.89 -5.90 2.25
C LEU A 338 -11.21 -5.80 1.47
N PRO A 339 -11.92 -6.91 1.20
CA PRO A 339 -13.26 -6.81 0.65
C PRO A 339 -14.23 -6.24 1.70
N GLU A 340 -15.05 -5.27 1.27
CA GLU A 340 -16.41 -5.20 1.81
C GLU A 340 -17.13 -6.50 1.43
N LYS A 341 -17.93 -7.02 2.36
CA LYS A 341 -18.62 -8.30 2.27
C LYS A 341 -19.49 -8.36 0.99
N GLY A 342 -19.04 -9.07 -0.05
CA GLY A 342 -19.90 -9.49 -1.18
C GLY A 342 -19.61 -8.93 -2.59
N GLU A 343 -18.45 -8.36 -2.89
CA GLU A 343 -18.09 -8.00 -4.29
C GLU A 343 -16.77 -8.64 -4.75
N THR A 344 -16.79 -9.30 -5.91
CA THR A 344 -15.63 -9.98 -6.54
C THR A 344 -15.11 -9.18 -7.73
N ARG A 345 -13.78 -8.98 -7.85
CA ARG A 345 -13.15 -8.62 -9.13
C ARG A 345 -11.72 -9.18 -9.29
N PRO A 346 -11.28 -9.37 -10.55
CA PRO A 346 -10.19 -10.27 -10.89
C PRO A 346 -8.82 -9.64 -10.63
N PRO A 347 -7.83 -10.43 -10.20
CA PRO A 347 -6.51 -9.93 -9.87
C PRO A 347 -5.52 -9.97 -11.04
N LEU A 348 -4.33 -9.40 -10.81
CA LEU A 348 -3.25 -9.27 -11.79
C LEU A 348 -2.47 -10.59 -11.95
N PRO A 349 -1.71 -10.78 -13.04
CA PRO A 349 -0.88 -11.97 -13.21
C PRO A 349 0.26 -12.01 -12.17
N PRO A 350 0.62 -13.19 -11.62
CA PRO A 350 1.67 -13.30 -10.61
C PRO A 350 3.08 -13.10 -11.19
N MET A 351 3.98 -12.54 -10.37
CA MET A 351 5.30 -12.04 -10.79
C MET A 351 6.39 -13.11 -10.95
N ALA A 352 6.16 -14.36 -10.55
CA ALA A 352 7.01 -15.53 -10.87
C ALA A 352 6.32 -16.83 -10.42
N CYS A 353 6.16 -17.81 -11.32
CA CYS A 353 5.66 -19.14 -10.96
C CYS A 353 6.80 -20.16 -10.96
N LEU A 354 6.88 -20.97 -9.90
CA LEU A 354 7.98 -21.92 -9.69
C LEU A 354 7.89 -23.18 -10.58
N SER A 355 6.70 -23.56 -11.07
CA SER A 355 6.52 -24.75 -11.91
C SER A 355 5.64 -24.52 -13.15
N HIS A 356 4.34 -24.25 -12.96
CA HIS A 356 3.33 -24.15 -14.02
C HIS A 356 2.35 -23.03 -13.72
N VAL A 357 1.83 -22.40 -14.77
CA VAL A 357 0.73 -21.43 -14.69
C VAL A 357 -0.53 -22.11 -15.18
N HIS A 358 -1.51 -22.28 -14.30
CA HIS A 358 -2.86 -22.69 -14.68
C HIS A 358 -3.73 -21.45 -14.89
N VAL A 359 -4.50 -21.39 -15.97
CA VAL A 359 -5.51 -20.33 -16.13
C VAL A 359 -6.82 -20.86 -15.57
N SER A 360 -7.30 -20.26 -14.48
CA SER A 360 -8.50 -20.72 -13.78
C SER A 360 -9.72 -20.78 -14.70
N LYS A 361 -10.51 -21.84 -14.53
CA LYS A 361 -11.77 -22.13 -15.21
C LYS A 361 -12.91 -22.06 -14.20
N ALA A 362 -14.14 -22.01 -14.72
CA ALA A 362 -15.33 -22.08 -13.88
C ALA A 362 -15.32 -23.35 -13.00
N ASN A 363 -15.55 -23.18 -11.69
CA ASN A 363 -15.52 -24.20 -10.63
C ASN A 363 -14.14 -24.74 -10.24
N ASP A 364 -13.05 -24.11 -10.66
CA ASP A 364 -11.74 -24.44 -10.10
C ASP A 364 -11.67 -24.07 -8.62
N THR A 365 -11.04 -24.96 -7.85
CA THR A 365 -10.78 -24.83 -6.42
C THR A 365 -9.34 -25.25 -6.12
N CYS A 366 -8.76 -24.84 -5.00
CA CYS A 366 -7.43 -25.30 -4.60
C CYS A 366 -7.43 -26.82 -4.46
N GLU A 367 -8.54 -27.41 -4.03
CA GLU A 367 -8.68 -28.87 -3.91
C GLU A 367 -8.72 -29.57 -5.26
N SER A 368 -9.49 -29.06 -6.21
CA SER A 368 -9.58 -29.66 -7.55
C SER A 368 -8.26 -29.52 -8.29
N LEU A 369 -7.59 -28.36 -8.16
CA LEU A 369 -6.27 -28.13 -8.75
C LEU A 369 -5.17 -28.92 -8.03
N ALA A 370 -5.22 -29.03 -6.70
CA ALA A 370 -4.29 -29.87 -5.94
C ALA A 370 -4.39 -31.34 -6.35
N LEU A 371 -5.61 -31.83 -6.54
CA LEU A 371 -5.87 -33.18 -7.02
C LEU A 371 -5.42 -33.37 -8.48
N GLU A 372 -5.75 -32.43 -9.37
CA GLU A 372 -5.42 -32.50 -10.79
C GLU A 372 -3.91 -32.44 -11.04
N TYR A 373 -3.23 -31.52 -10.36
CA TYR A 373 -1.82 -31.23 -10.58
C TYR A 373 -0.88 -31.91 -9.60
N GLY A 374 -1.40 -32.64 -8.60
CA GLY A 374 -0.57 -33.33 -7.60
C GLY A 374 0.26 -32.34 -6.80
N VAL A 375 -0.38 -31.36 -6.18
CA VAL A 375 0.27 -30.28 -5.41
C VAL A 375 -0.45 -30.04 -4.09
N SER A 376 0.15 -29.28 -3.17
CA SER A 376 -0.53 -28.85 -1.94
C SER A 376 -1.62 -27.81 -2.22
N SER A 377 -2.83 -28.05 -1.69
CA SER A 377 -3.93 -27.06 -1.73
C SER A 377 -3.52 -25.74 -1.08
N ALA A 378 -2.80 -25.83 0.03
CA ALA A 378 -2.40 -24.66 0.80
C ALA A 378 -1.31 -23.87 0.08
N GLU A 379 -0.39 -24.52 -0.64
CA GLU A 379 0.63 -23.82 -1.41
C GLU A 379 0.05 -23.12 -2.65
N ILE A 380 -0.98 -23.69 -3.29
CA ILE A 380 -1.74 -22.97 -4.31
C ILE A 380 -2.29 -21.66 -3.71
N PHE A 381 -2.90 -21.72 -2.54
CA PHE A 381 -3.41 -20.51 -1.88
C PHE A 381 -2.31 -19.52 -1.51
N ILE A 382 -1.23 -19.99 -0.90
CA ILE A 382 -0.15 -19.15 -0.36
C ILE A 382 0.63 -18.46 -1.49
N ASN A 383 0.91 -19.18 -2.58
CA ASN A 383 1.73 -18.66 -3.69
C ASN A 383 0.94 -17.75 -4.64
N ASN A 384 -0.38 -17.72 -4.51
CA ASN A 384 -1.26 -16.91 -5.33
C ASN A 384 -2.04 -15.96 -4.42
N PRO A 385 -1.47 -14.79 -4.07
CA PRO A 385 -2.14 -13.81 -3.22
C PRO A 385 -3.47 -13.31 -3.81
N ASP A 386 -3.66 -13.57 -5.09
CA ASP A 386 -4.84 -13.31 -5.92
C ASP A 386 -5.99 -14.33 -5.69
N ILE A 387 -5.71 -15.51 -5.12
CA ILE A 387 -6.74 -16.47 -4.71
C ILE A 387 -7.30 -16.04 -3.35
N LEU A 388 -8.54 -15.57 -3.35
CA LEU A 388 -9.21 -15.05 -2.15
C LEU A 388 -9.89 -16.15 -1.33
N GLN A 389 -10.43 -17.16 -2.01
CA GLN A 389 -11.08 -18.34 -1.44
C GLN A 389 -10.70 -19.57 -2.28
N CYS A 390 -10.29 -20.63 -1.60
CA CYS A 390 -9.87 -21.84 -2.29
C CYS A 390 -11.01 -22.60 -2.95
N ASP A 391 -12.26 -22.38 -2.55
CA ASP A 391 -13.45 -23.06 -3.06
C ASP A 391 -14.19 -22.26 -4.13
N ASP A 392 -13.74 -21.04 -4.47
CA ASP A 392 -14.39 -20.15 -5.43
C ASP A 392 -13.37 -19.27 -6.17
N MET A 393 -12.69 -19.84 -7.18
CA MET A 393 -11.70 -19.12 -7.99
C MET A 393 -12.35 -18.30 -9.11
N VAL A 394 -11.86 -17.08 -9.30
CA VAL A 394 -12.29 -16.21 -10.40
C VAL A 394 -11.75 -16.75 -11.72
N GLU A 395 -12.63 -16.96 -12.71
CA GLU A 395 -12.27 -17.47 -14.04
C GLU A 395 -11.34 -16.51 -14.82
N GLY A 396 -10.41 -17.08 -15.58
CA GLY A 396 -9.49 -16.35 -16.45
C GLY A 396 -8.30 -15.72 -15.71
N VAL A 397 -8.05 -16.13 -14.46
CA VAL A 397 -6.96 -15.65 -13.63
C VAL A 397 -5.78 -16.63 -13.72
N PRO A 398 -4.55 -16.16 -14.01
CA PRO A 398 -3.36 -17.00 -13.96
C PRO A 398 -3.01 -17.39 -12.51
N ILE A 399 -2.92 -18.69 -12.26
CA ILE A 399 -2.59 -19.33 -10.98
C ILE A 399 -1.21 -19.99 -11.09
N CYS A 400 -0.24 -19.53 -10.31
CA CYS A 400 1.04 -20.21 -10.12
C CYS A 400 0.88 -21.47 -9.29
N LEU A 401 1.13 -22.64 -9.88
CA LEU A 401 1.18 -23.88 -9.12
C LEU A 401 2.55 -24.03 -8.43
N PRO A 402 2.61 -24.64 -7.23
CA PRO A 402 3.86 -25.00 -6.56
C PRO A 402 4.49 -26.25 -7.20
N PHE A 403 5.54 -26.79 -6.59
CA PHE A 403 6.14 -28.05 -7.05
C PHE A 403 5.20 -29.23 -6.80
N GLN A 404 5.20 -30.19 -7.74
CA GLN A 404 4.41 -31.42 -7.60
C GLN A 404 4.95 -32.29 -6.47
N CYS A 405 4.04 -32.97 -5.77
CA CYS A 405 4.34 -33.86 -4.67
C CYS A 405 3.30 -34.99 -4.64
N ASN A 406 3.62 -36.09 -3.96
CA ASN A 406 2.60 -37.06 -3.60
C ASN A 406 1.64 -36.43 -2.60
N THR A 407 0.35 -36.44 -2.91
CA THR A 407 -0.66 -35.81 -2.06
C THR A 407 -1.38 -36.83 -1.19
N TYR A 408 -1.68 -36.43 0.03
CA TYR A 408 -2.62 -37.14 0.90
C TYR A 408 -3.84 -36.25 1.15
N GLN A 409 -5.03 -36.82 0.99
CA GLN A 409 -6.27 -36.13 1.29
C GLN A 409 -6.65 -36.33 2.76
N VAL A 410 -6.57 -35.27 3.53
CA VAL A 410 -6.83 -35.25 4.96
C VAL A 410 -8.32 -35.50 5.25
N GLN A 411 -8.59 -36.35 6.24
CA GLN A 411 -9.91 -36.73 6.73
C GLN A 411 -10.32 -35.92 7.97
N GLU A 412 -11.62 -35.92 8.30
CA GLU A 412 -12.23 -35.07 9.34
C GLU A 412 -11.59 -35.20 10.74
N ASN A 413 -11.05 -36.38 11.07
CA ASN A 413 -10.44 -36.67 12.37
C ASN A 413 -8.91 -36.78 12.33
N ASP A 414 -8.30 -36.44 11.20
CA ASP A 414 -6.86 -36.51 11.08
C ASP A 414 -6.15 -35.45 11.91
N THR A 415 -4.94 -35.79 12.32
CA THR A 415 -3.96 -34.92 12.96
C THR A 415 -2.65 -35.10 12.21
N CYS A 416 -1.71 -34.15 12.33
CA CYS A 416 -0.39 -34.33 11.71
C CYS A 416 0.27 -35.64 12.21
N THR A 417 -0.01 -36.02 13.47
CA THR A 417 0.49 -37.26 14.07
C THR A 417 -0.15 -38.49 13.43
N SER A 418 -1.48 -38.56 13.35
CA SER A 418 -2.18 -39.73 12.78
C SER A 418 -1.88 -39.93 11.31
N VAL A 419 -1.77 -38.84 10.54
CA VAL A 419 -1.38 -38.91 9.12
C VAL A 419 0.05 -39.40 8.99
N SER A 420 1.00 -38.82 9.76
CA SER A 420 2.40 -39.24 9.74
C SER A 420 2.57 -40.71 10.13
N GLU A 421 1.89 -41.18 11.17
CA GLU A 421 1.88 -42.58 11.59
C GLU A 421 1.31 -43.52 10.51
N SER A 422 0.21 -43.11 9.86
CA SER A 422 -0.40 -43.89 8.79
C SER A 422 0.48 -44.03 7.55
N LEU A 423 1.33 -43.03 7.31
CA LEU A 423 2.27 -42.98 6.20
C LEU A 423 3.66 -43.53 6.55
N GLY A 424 3.91 -43.88 7.82
CA GLY A 424 5.20 -44.37 8.28
C GLY A 424 6.33 -43.33 8.27
N ILE A 425 5.99 -42.03 8.40
CA ILE A 425 6.94 -40.91 8.36
C ILE A 425 7.00 -40.18 9.71
N THR A 426 8.05 -39.37 9.91
CA THR A 426 8.11 -38.54 11.12
C THR A 426 7.25 -37.29 10.95
N ILE A 427 6.69 -36.77 12.05
CA ILE A 427 5.99 -35.48 12.06
C ILE A 427 6.89 -34.36 11.54
N LYS A 428 8.21 -34.45 11.77
CA LYS A 428 9.18 -33.48 11.28
C LYS A 428 9.23 -33.46 9.75
N ASP A 429 9.27 -34.63 9.11
CA ASP A 429 9.32 -34.75 7.64
C ASP A 429 7.98 -34.33 7.00
N PHE A 430 6.87 -34.63 7.68
CA PHE A 430 5.56 -34.15 7.28
C PHE A 430 5.47 -32.62 7.37
N MET A 431 5.96 -32.02 8.46
CA MET A 431 5.95 -30.58 8.67
C MET A 431 6.95 -29.83 7.77
N SER A 432 8.07 -30.44 7.37
CA SER A 432 9.00 -29.80 6.43
C SER A 432 8.40 -29.63 5.04
N LEU A 433 7.54 -30.56 4.61
CA LEU A 433 6.78 -30.45 3.37
C LEU A 433 5.51 -29.62 3.50
N ASN A 434 5.05 -29.38 4.73
CA ASN A 434 3.83 -28.63 5.02
C ASN A 434 4.02 -27.60 6.16
N PRO A 435 4.96 -26.63 6.01
CA PRO A 435 5.38 -25.72 7.08
C PRO A 435 4.29 -24.74 7.53
N TRP A 436 3.22 -24.58 6.74
CA TRP A 436 2.05 -23.75 7.06
C TRP A 436 1.13 -24.35 8.13
N SER A 437 1.47 -25.51 8.71
CA SER A 437 0.73 -26.20 9.76
C SER A 437 1.13 -25.78 11.18
N PRO A 438 0.45 -24.84 11.87
CA PRO A 438 0.84 -24.50 13.25
C PRO A 438 0.28 -25.55 14.22
N GLY A 439 1.16 -26.24 14.96
CA GLY A 439 0.79 -26.87 16.24
C GLY A 439 0.06 -28.22 16.19
N GLY A 440 0.05 -28.94 15.06
CA GLY A 440 -0.23 -30.38 15.05
C GLY A 440 -1.69 -30.84 15.07
N ALA A 441 -2.67 -29.92 15.08
CA ALA A 441 -4.10 -30.25 14.98
C ALA A 441 -4.69 -29.75 13.65
N TYR A 442 -5.14 -30.68 12.79
CA TYR A 442 -5.64 -30.38 11.45
C TYR A 442 -7.04 -29.77 11.43
N LYS A 443 -7.82 -29.93 12.51
CA LYS A 443 -9.17 -29.35 12.63
C LYS A 443 -9.22 -27.82 12.55
N ASP A 444 -8.06 -27.15 12.64
CA ASP A 444 -7.91 -25.70 12.59
C ASP A 444 -7.30 -25.19 11.26
N PHE A 445 -7.17 -26.07 10.25
CA PHE A 445 -6.63 -25.71 8.93
C PHE A 445 -7.61 -24.91 8.08
N GLN A 446 -7.26 -23.65 7.82
CA GLN A 446 -8.06 -22.76 6.97
C GLN A 446 -7.70 -22.83 5.47
N PHE A 447 -6.73 -23.67 5.06
CA PHE A 447 -6.05 -23.54 3.75
C PHE A 447 -6.10 -24.78 2.83
N GLY A 448 -6.85 -25.85 3.15
CA GLY A 448 -7.15 -26.96 2.23
C GLY A 448 -6.95 -28.39 2.77
N LYS A 449 -7.31 -29.41 1.98
CA LYS A 449 -7.32 -30.85 2.39
C LYS A 449 -6.24 -31.71 1.72
N PHE A 450 -5.66 -31.32 0.59
CA PHE A 450 -4.53 -32.04 -0.01
C PHE A 450 -3.20 -31.48 0.48
N VAL A 451 -2.39 -32.36 1.07
CA VAL A 451 -1.08 -32.02 1.66
C VAL A 451 0.02 -32.89 1.06
N CYS A 452 1.24 -32.36 1.03
CA CYS A 452 2.37 -33.07 0.45
C CYS A 452 2.89 -34.15 1.39
N THR A 453 3.29 -35.28 0.82
CA THR A 453 3.80 -36.44 1.55
C THR A 453 5.05 -37.01 0.86
N PRO A 454 5.96 -37.65 1.61
CA PRO A 454 7.08 -38.38 1.03
C PRO A 454 6.63 -39.68 0.34
N PRO A 455 7.40 -40.17 -0.66
CA PRO A 455 8.44 -39.42 -1.35
C PRO A 455 7.79 -38.31 -2.17
N SER A 456 8.30 -37.08 -2.12
CA SER A 456 7.94 -36.07 -3.12
C SER A 456 8.87 -36.30 -4.30
N ASP A 457 8.56 -37.29 -5.11
CA ASP A 457 9.19 -37.53 -6.38
C ASP A 457 8.82 -36.36 -7.30
N GLY A 458 9.61 -35.28 -7.22
CA GLY A 458 9.56 -34.14 -8.12
C GLY A 458 9.86 -34.61 -9.54
N HIS A 459 8.91 -35.29 -10.19
CA HIS A 459 9.05 -35.86 -11.50
C HIS A 459 8.86 -34.77 -12.56
N TYR A 460 9.93 -34.03 -12.84
CA TYR A 460 10.03 -33.22 -14.04
C TYR A 460 10.47 -34.10 -15.23
N ASN A 461 9.53 -34.54 -16.06
CA ASN A 461 9.80 -35.39 -17.22
C ASN A 461 10.25 -34.54 -18.44
N ARG A 462 11.39 -33.86 -18.31
CA ARG A 462 12.05 -33.21 -19.45
C ARG A 462 13.44 -33.80 -19.63
N THR A 463 13.73 -34.25 -20.84
CA THR A 463 15.05 -34.77 -21.19
C THR A 463 16.06 -33.63 -21.15
N ILE A 464 17.00 -33.66 -20.19
CA ILE A 464 18.01 -32.63 -19.99
C ILE A 464 19.11 -32.76 -21.05
N LYS A 465 19.41 -31.66 -21.75
CA LYS A 465 20.70 -31.47 -22.41
C LYS A 465 21.58 -30.68 -21.45
N SER A 466 22.71 -31.24 -21.07
CA SER A 466 23.58 -30.71 -20.00
C SER A 466 24.23 -29.38 -20.38
N SER A 467 23.72 -28.25 -19.87
CA SER A 467 24.49 -26.99 -19.66
C SER A 467 23.69 -25.81 -19.06
N ASP A 468 22.52 -25.99 -18.43
CA ASP A 468 21.70 -24.84 -17.97
C ASP A 468 21.91 -24.49 -16.47
N PRO A 469 22.25 -23.24 -16.10
CA PRO A 469 22.37 -22.79 -14.72
C PRO A 469 21.05 -22.60 -13.95
N ALA A 470 19.89 -22.73 -14.59
CA ALA A 470 18.57 -22.54 -13.96
C ALA A 470 18.02 -23.79 -13.21
N ASP A 471 18.86 -24.79 -12.92
CA ASP A 471 18.43 -26.09 -12.41
C ASP A 471 18.37 -26.11 -10.87
N SER A 472 17.18 -26.35 -10.30
CA SER A 472 16.85 -26.21 -8.87
C SER A 472 16.69 -27.55 -8.12
N ASN A 473 17.35 -28.60 -8.60
CA ASN A 473 17.28 -29.92 -7.94
C ASN A 473 17.89 -29.89 -6.53
N TYR A 474 17.29 -30.65 -5.60
CA TYR A 474 17.88 -30.94 -4.30
C TYR A 474 19.11 -31.82 -4.48
N ALA A 475 20.17 -31.55 -3.72
CA ALA A 475 21.39 -32.34 -3.71
C ALA A 475 21.45 -33.20 -2.44
N ASP A 476 21.73 -34.48 -2.61
CA ASP A 476 21.82 -35.44 -1.51
C ASP A 476 23.20 -35.44 -0.81
N GLU A 477 24.18 -34.69 -1.36
CA GLU A 477 25.53 -34.59 -0.85
C GLU A 477 26.01 -33.13 -0.75
N VAL A 478 26.77 -32.82 0.32
CA VAL A 478 27.35 -31.49 0.52
C VAL A 478 28.65 -31.36 -0.28
N VAL A 479 28.70 -30.37 -1.17
CA VAL A 479 29.89 -30.07 -1.98
C VAL A 479 30.84 -29.13 -1.23
N PRO A 480 32.16 -29.43 -1.19
CA PRO A 480 33.14 -28.59 -0.51
C PRO A 480 33.11 -27.13 -0.95
N ARG A 481 33.24 -26.23 0.02
CA ARG A 481 33.21 -24.79 -0.20
C ARG A 481 34.44 -24.32 -1.01
N PRO A 482 34.24 -23.57 -2.12
CA PRO A 482 35.32 -22.92 -2.85
C PRO A 482 36.08 -21.90 -1.97
N GLU A 483 37.39 -21.83 -2.13
CA GLU A 483 38.26 -20.95 -1.33
C GLU A 483 37.93 -19.47 -1.48
N ASN A 484 37.36 -19.07 -2.63
CA ASN A 484 36.98 -17.70 -2.95
C ASN A 484 35.53 -17.34 -2.56
N ALA A 485 34.77 -18.26 -1.95
CA ALA A 485 33.40 -17.99 -1.53
C ALA A 485 33.36 -17.02 -0.33
N ASP A 486 32.34 -16.17 -0.24
CA ASP A 486 32.16 -15.19 0.83
C ASP A 486 32.10 -15.86 2.23
N PRO A 487 32.82 -15.37 3.26
CA PRO A 487 32.78 -15.90 4.64
C PRO A 487 31.37 -16.12 5.20
N ALA A 488 30.41 -15.26 4.85
CA ALA A 488 29.02 -15.30 5.29
C ALA A 488 28.12 -16.27 4.49
N ALA A 489 28.62 -16.83 3.39
CA ALA A 489 27.86 -17.80 2.60
C ALA A 489 27.58 -19.10 3.38
N ASN A 490 26.43 -19.73 3.08
CA ASN A 490 26.02 -20.99 3.69
C ASN A 490 27.10 -22.07 3.48
N LYS A 491 27.37 -22.88 4.51
CA LYS A 491 28.45 -23.87 4.51
C LYS A 491 28.01 -25.26 4.04
N GLN A 492 26.71 -25.48 3.88
CA GLN A 492 26.12 -26.76 3.49
C GLN A 492 25.34 -26.57 2.20
N CYS A 493 26.04 -26.62 1.07
CA CYS A 493 25.45 -26.42 -0.25
C CYS A 493 25.67 -27.65 -1.13
N GLY A 494 24.65 -27.99 -1.92
CA GLY A 494 24.73 -29.05 -2.94
C GLY A 494 25.52 -28.67 -4.19
N ARG A 495 25.73 -27.36 -4.40
CA ARG A 495 26.45 -26.79 -5.53
C ARG A 495 26.89 -25.37 -5.19
N TRP A 496 27.96 -24.91 -5.83
CA TRP A 496 28.43 -23.53 -5.77
C TRP A 496 28.43 -22.92 -7.17
N TYR A 497 28.00 -21.67 -7.28
CA TYR A 497 28.04 -20.89 -8.53
C TYR A 497 28.84 -19.61 -8.31
N THR A 498 29.69 -19.27 -9.27
CA THR A 498 30.46 -18.01 -9.26
C THR A 498 29.77 -17.06 -10.21
N VAL A 499 29.33 -15.92 -9.70
CA VAL A 499 28.61 -14.90 -10.47
C VAL A 499 29.54 -14.30 -11.53
N GLU A 500 29.06 -14.22 -12.77
CA GLU A 500 29.78 -13.63 -13.90
C GLU A 500 29.19 -12.26 -14.31
N GLU A 501 29.95 -11.47 -15.08
CA GLU A 501 29.51 -10.16 -15.55
C GLU A 501 28.30 -10.30 -16.50
N GLY A 502 27.15 -9.77 -16.08
CA GLY A 502 25.88 -9.87 -16.81
C GLY A 502 24.82 -10.76 -16.15
N ASP A 503 25.14 -11.44 -15.05
CA ASP A 503 24.15 -12.13 -14.23
C ASP A 503 23.26 -11.13 -13.45
N ASP A 504 21.97 -11.44 -13.34
CA ASP A 504 20.99 -10.65 -12.57
C ASP A 504 20.52 -11.37 -11.28
N PHE A 505 19.68 -10.69 -10.49
CA PHE A 505 19.18 -11.21 -9.20
C PHE A 505 18.37 -12.51 -9.30
N SER A 506 17.93 -12.94 -10.49
CA SER A 506 17.19 -14.19 -10.69
C SER A 506 18.10 -15.43 -10.72
N ARG A 507 19.40 -15.26 -10.97
CA ARG A 507 20.36 -16.36 -11.12
C ARG A 507 21.17 -16.71 -9.86
N SER A 508 21.07 -15.89 -8.81
CA SER A 508 21.96 -15.96 -7.65
C SER A 508 21.39 -16.72 -6.45
N TRP A 509 20.14 -17.21 -6.52
CA TRP A 509 19.54 -17.99 -5.43
C TRP A 509 19.74 -19.49 -5.65
N ALA A 510 20.85 -20.01 -5.11
CA ALA A 510 21.01 -21.44 -4.88
C ALA A 510 20.14 -21.85 -3.67
N SER A 511 19.40 -22.94 -3.85
CA SER A 511 18.48 -23.52 -2.87
C SER A 511 19.14 -23.80 -1.51
N THR A 512 18.45 -23.39 -0.45
CA THR A 512 18.72 -23.85 0.92
C THR A 512 17.89 -25.11 1.19
N THR A 513 18.53 -26.09 1.82
CA THR A 513 17.99 -27.34 2.37
C THR A 513 16.75 -27.16 3.23
#